data_AF-A0A1E4JAW2-F1
#
_entry.id   AF-A0A1E4JAW2-F1
#
_cell.length_a   1.000
_cell.length_b   1.000
_cell.length_c   1.000
_cell.angle_alpha   90.00
_cell.angle_beta   90.00
_cell.angle_gamma   90.00
#
_symmetry.space_group_name_H-M   'P 1'
#
loop_
_entity.id
_entity.type
_entity.pdbx_description
1 polymer ?
#
loop_
_entity_poly.entity_id
_entity_poly.type
_entity_poly.pdbx_seq_one_letter_code
_entity_poly.pdbx_strand_id
1 'polypeptide(L)'
;MFDIAPTELLLCAVVALLVIGPKDLPRVMRTVGQWVARARGMARHFRSGIDTMIREAELQDMEKKWAEENARIMARHPEAGEPVEALPAPESAQSTPADPASAPADASQPAAASPAEPELPLTAAPKGEGAQ
;
A
#
# COMPACT_ATOMS: atom_id res chain seq x y z
N MET A 1 -26.36 26.60 -1.95
CA MET A 1 -26.69 26.73 -0.51
C MET A 1 -25.48 27.08 0.35
N PHE A 2 -24.25 26.82 -0.11
CA PHE A 2 -23.02 27.31 0.54
C PHE A 2 -22.38 28.37 -0.35
N ASP A 3 -22.84 29.60 -0.22
CA ASP A 3 -22.17 30.76 -0.81
C ASP A 3 -21.21 31.31 0.25
N ILE A 4 -20.16 30.53 0.59
CA ILE A 4 -19.12 31.03 1.50
C ILE A 4 -18.15 31.83 0.64
N ALA A 5 -18.27 33.14 0.72
CA ALA A 5 -17.32 34.04 0.09
C ALA A 5 -15.95 33.93 0.80
N PRO A 6 -14.83 34.16 0.09
CA PRO A 6 -13.50 34.19 0.70
C PRO A 6 -13.42 35.12 1.92
N THR A 7 -14.19 36.22 1.92
CA THR A 7 -14.28 37.18 3.03
C THR A 7 -14.92 36.57 4.28
N GLU A 8 -15.94 35.74 4.14
CA GLU A 8 -16.61 35.09 5.28
C GLU A 8 -15.72 34.01 5.90
N LEU A 9 -14.96 33.28 5.07
CA LEU A 9 -13.93 32.36 5.53
C LEU A 9 -12.85 33.10 6.35
N LEU A 10 -12.41 34.27 5.87
CA LEU A 10 -11.44 35.10 6.58
C LEU A 10 -11.99 35.62 7.92
N LEU A 11 -13.24 36.08 7.95
CA LEU A 11 -13.91 36.47 9.19
C LEU A 11 -13.96 35.31 10.19
N CYS A 12 -14.36 34.13 9.75
CA CYS A 12 -14.35 32.92 10.58
C CYS A 12 -12.95 32.58 11.09
N ALA A 13 -11.90 32.73 10.26
CA ALA A 13 -10.52 32.49 10.69
C ALA A 13 -10.07 33.48 11.78
N VAL A 14 -10.42 34.76 11.66
CA VAL A 14 -10.13 35.78 12.68
C VAL A 14 -10.88 35.46 13.98
N VAL A 15 -12.17 35.11 13.91
CA VAL A 15 -12.96 34.73 15.08
C VAL A 15 -12.38 33.47 15.74
N ALA A 16 -11.99 32.46 14.96
CA ALA A 16 -11.36 31.25 15.47
C ALA A 16 -10.03 31.56 16.18
N LEU A 17 -9.21 32.47 15.63
CA LEU A 17 -7.98 32.92 16.27
C LEU A 17 -8.23 33.66 17.59
N LEU A 18 -9.32 34.43 17.71
CA LEU A 18 -9.70 35.12 18.95
C LEU A 18 -10.22 34.15 20.02
N VAL A 19 -11.07 33.20 19.63
CA VAL A 19 -11.75 32.28 20.56
C VAL A 19 -10.81 31.18 21.04
N ILE A 20 -10.08 30.56 20.12
CA ILE A 20 -9.17 29.45 20.42
C ILE A 20 -7.78 29.98 20.80
N GLY A 21 -7.38 31.11 20.23
CA GLY A 21 -6.03 31.64 20.37
C GLY A 21 -5.09 31.18 19.24
N PRO A 22 -4.16 32.03 18.77
CA PRO A 22 -3.25 31.71 17.68
C PRO A 22 -2.24 30.58 18.01
N LYS A 23 -1.99 30.34 19.31
CA LYS A 23 -1.07 29.29 19.77
C LYS A 23 -1.71 27.91 19.83
N ASP A 24 -3.03 27.84 20.08
CA ASP A 24 -3.74 26.57 20.22
C ASP A 24 -4.35 26.08 18.91
N LEU A 25 -4.68 26.99 17.99
CA LEU A 25 -5.14 26.65 16.63
C LEU A 25 -4.24 25.64 15.90
N PRO A 26 -2.89 25.77 15.86
CA PRO A 26 -2.03 24.78 15.20
C PRO A 26 -2.00 23.42 15.91
N ARG A 27 -2.36 23.36 17.20
CA ARG A 27 -2.52 22.08 17.90
C ARG A 27 -3.85 21.42 17.53
N VAL A 28 -4.94 22.20 17.51
CA VAL A 28 -6.28 21.73 17.11
C VAL A 28 -6.30 21.26 15.66
N MET A 29 -5.70 22.01 14.72
CA MET A 29 -5.61 21.61 13.32
C MET A 29 -4.90 20.27 13.14
N ARG A 30 -3.85 19.99 13.94
CA ARG A 30 -3.16 18.69 13.90
C ARG A 30 -4.09 17.57 14.37
N THR A 31 -4.83 17.77 15.46
CA THR A 31 -5.77 16.77 15.97
C THR A 31 -6.89 16.48 14.98
N VAL A 32 -7.56 17.53 14.48
CA VAL A 32 -8.63 17.41 13.48
C VAL A 32 -8.08 16.80 12.19
N GLY A 33 -6.92 17.27 11.73
CA GLY A 33 -6.26 16.74 10.54
C GLY A 33 -5.92 15.26 10.66
N GLN A 34 -5.42 14.81 11.81
CA GLN A 34 -5.18 13.38 12.07
C GLN A 34 -6.47 12.55 12.05
N TRP A 35 -7.57 13.08 12.60
CA TRP A 35 -8.87 12.42 12.57
C TRP A 35 -9.40 12.29 11.13
N VAL A 36 -9.35 13.39 10.37
CA VAL A 36 -9.74 13.41 8.95
C VAL A 36 -8.85 12.46 8.14
N ALA A 37 -7.54 12.44 8.40
CA ALA A 37 -6.61 11.54 7.71
C ALA A 37 -6.91 10.06 7.98
N ARG A 38 -7.25 9.71 9.23
CA ARG A 38 -7.69 8.35 9.59
C ARG A 38 -8.99 7.98 8.88
N ALA A 39 -9.99 8.87 8.88
CA ALA A 39 -11.24 8.66 8.18
C ALA A 39 -11.02 8.50 6.66
N ARG A 40 -10.15 9.32 6.06
CA ARG A 40 -9.75 9.23 4.65
C ARG A 40 -9.02 7.92 4.34
N GLY A 41 -8.14 7.47 5.24
CA GLY A 41 -7.47 6.18 5.14
C GLY A 41 -8.46 5.02 5.14
N MET A 42 -9.38 5.03 6.11
CA MET A 42 -10.44 4.03 6.22
C MET A 42 -11.35 4.02 4.97
N ALA A 43 -11.74 5.19 4.46
CA ALA A 43 -12.53 5.31 3.23
C ALA A 43 -11.83 4.70 2.00
N ARG A 44 -10.49 4.76 1.92
CA ARG A 44 -9.73 4.10 0.84
C ARG A 44 -9.83 2.58 0.92
N HIS A 45 -9.77 1.99 2.12
CA HIS A 45 -9.94 0.55 2.33
C HIS A 45 -11.38 0.10 2.05
N PHE A 46 -12.38 0.91 2.42
CA PHE A 46 -13.76 0.64 2.04
C PHE A 46 -13.97 0.71 0.54
N ARG A 47 -13.33 1.67 -0.15
CA ARG A 47 -13.40 1.76 -1.60
C ARG A 47 -12.83 0.50 -2.26
N SER A 48 -11.67 0.02 -1.81
CA SER A 48 -11.10 -1.22 -2.34
C SER A 48 -11.97 -2.44 -2.04
N GLY A 49 -12.57 -2.53 -0.83
CA GLY A 49 -13.47 -3.62 -0.48
C GLY A 49 -14.77 -3.63 -1.28
N ILE A 50 -15.34 -2.44 -1.54
CA ILE A 50 -16.50 -2.29 -2.40
C ILE A 50 -16.16 -2.63 -3.85
N ASP A 51 -15.01 -2.19 -4.38
CA ASP A 51 -14.58 -2.54 -5.74
C ASP A 51 -14.40 -4.07 -5.90
N THR A 52 -13.91 -4.77 -4.86
CA THR A 52 -13.86 -6.23 -4.84
C THR A 52 -15.26 -6.86 -4.81
N MET A 53 -16.18 -6.38 -3.97
CA MET A 53 -17.56 -6.88 -3.94
C MET A 53 -18.31 -6.61 -5.24
N ILE A 54 -18.12 -5.44 -5.86
CA ILE A 54 -18.72 -5.11 -7.15
C ILE A 54 -18.17 -6.06 -8.22
N ARG A 55 -16.88 -6.32 -8.23
CA ARG A 55 -16.28 -7.29 -9.15
C ARG A 55 -16.88 -8.68 -8.96
N GLU A 56 -17.05 -9.12 -7.72
CA GLU A 56 -17.69 -10.40 -7.37
C GLU A 56 -19.17 -10.44 -7.81
N ALA A 57 -19.91 -9.35 -7.58
CA ALA A 57 -21.31 -9.24 -8.01
C ALA A 57 -21.44 -9.22 -9.53
N GLU A 58 -20.54 -8.54 -10.24
CA GLU A 58 -20.46 -8.59 -11.71
C GLU A 58 -20.16 -10.01 -12.20
N LEU A 59 -19.27 -10.75 -11.53
CA LEU A 59 -18.93 -12.14 -11.88
C LEU A 59 -20.15 -13.07 -11.73
N GLN A 60 -20.92 -12.95 -10.65
CA GLN A 60 -22.16 -13.74 -10.46
C GLN A 60 -23.21 -13.44 -11.54
N ASP A 61 -23.32 -12.19 -11.98
CA ASP A 61 -24.24 -11.82 -13.07
C ASP A 61 -23.73 -12.28 -14.44
N MET A 62 -22.41 -12.34 -14.64
CA MET A 62 -21.80 -12.92 -15.85
C MET A 62 -21.99 -14.44 -15.92
N GLU A 63 -21.83 -15.17 -14.82
CA GLU A 63 -22.04 -16.62 -14.76
C GLU A 63 -23.49 -17.01 -15.11
N LYS A 64 -24.48 -16.26 -14.60
CA LYS A 64 -25.89 -16.48 -14.96
C LYS A 64 -26.14 -16.29 -16.45
N LYS A 65 -25.59 -15.22 -17.04
CA LYS A 65 -25.70 -14.96 -18.47
C LYS A 65 -25.01 -16.05 -19.29
N TRP A 66 -23.86 -16.53 -18.85
CA TRP A 66 -23.14 -17.62 -19.53
C TRP A 66 -23.89 -18.95 -19.43
N ALA A 67 -24.47 -19.27 -18.28
CA ALA A 67 -25.27 -20.47 -18.08
C ALA A 67 -26.54 -20.46 -18.93
N GLU A 68 -27.24 -19.32 -19.00
CA GLU A 68 -28.41 -19.13 -19.87
C GLU A 68 -28.05 -19.24 -21.36
N GLU A 69 -26.94 -18.65 -21.78
CA GLU A 69 -26.48 -18.72 -23.17
C GLU A 69 -26.01 -20.14 -23.52
N ASN A 70 -25.28 -20.82 -22.64
CA ASN A 70 -24.86 -22.21 -22.82
C ASN A 70 -26.06 -23.17 -22.89
N ALA A 71 -27.07 -22.98 -22.01
CA ALA A 71 -28.31 -23.74 -22.07
C ALA A 71 -29.07 -23.49 -23.38
N ARG A 72 -29.08 -22.25 -23.88
CA ARG A 72 -29.65 -21.90 -25.20
C ARG A 72 -28.88 -22.53 -26.36
N ILE A 73 -27.56 -22.61 -26.28
CA ILE A 73 -26.72 -23.26 -27.30
C ILE A 73 -26.95 -24.78 -27.29
N MET A 74 -26.95 -25.41 -26.12
CA MET A 74 -27.25 -26.84 -25.96
C MET A 74 -28.67 -27.20 -26.40
N ALA A 75 -29.66 -26.34 -26.12
CA ALA A 75 -31.02 -26.52 -26.61
C ALA A 75 -31.15 -26.36 -28.14
N ARG A 76 -30.25 -25.60 -28.78
CA ARG A 76 -30.19 -25.46 -30.25
C ARG A 76 -29.32 -26.51 -30.93
N HIS A 77 -28.37 -27.12 -30.22
CA HIS A 77 -27.46 -28.16 -30.71
C HIS A 77 -27.43 -29.38 -29.77
N PRO A 78 -28.46 -30.24 -29.77
CA PRO A 78 -28.51 -31.46 -28.95
C PRO A 78 -27.56 -32.59 -29.43
N GLU A 79 -26.88 -32.43 -30.56
CA GLU A 79 -26.06 -33.46 -31.24
C GLU A 79 -24.57 -33.06 -31.28
N ALA A 80 -23.97 -32.68 -30.14
CA ALA A 80 -22.52 -32.45 -30.02
C ALA A 80 -21.86 -33.44 -29.03
N GLY A 81 -22.39 -34.65 -28.96
CA GLY A 81 -21.87 -35.77 -28.19
C GLY A 81 -20.86 -36.63 -28.96
N GLU A 82 -20.02 -36.04 -29.80
CA GLU A 82 -18.90 -36.77 -30.43
C GLU A 82 -17.63 -36.48 -29.59
N PRO A 83 -17.01 -37.50 -28.97
CA PRO A 83 -15.84 -37.30 -28.12
C PRO A 83 -14.70 -36.77 -28.98
N VAL A 84 -14.19 -35.59 -28.63
CA VAL A 84 -13.00 -35.02 -29.28
C VAL A 84 -11.86 -36.00 -29.06
N GLU A 85 -11.49 -36.64 -30.16
CA GLU A 85 -10.42 -37.62 -30.32
C GLU A 85 -9.16 -37.15 -29.58
N ALA A 86 -8.64 -38.03 -28.72
CA ALA A 86 -7.52 -37.76 -27.83
C ALA A 86 -6.33 -37.19 -28.60
N LEU A 87 -6.07 -35.89 -28.42
CA LEU A 87 -4.81 -35.28 -28.85
C LEU A 87 -3.69 -35.89 -27.98
N PRO A 88 -2.63 -36.48 -28.59
CA PRO A 88 -1.57 -37.12 -27.84
C PRO A 88 -0.85 -36.09 -26.97
N ALA A 89 -0.68 -36.41 -25.69
CA ALA A 89 0.07 -35.63 -24.73
C ALA A 89 1.51 -35.42 -25.24
N PRO A 90 2.08 -34.20 -25.18
CA PRO A 90 3.49 -34.02 -25.44
C PRO A 90 4.28 -34.72 -24.33
N GLU A 91 4.91 -35.81 -24.75
CA GLU A 91 5.86 -36.61 -24.00
C GLU A 91 6.95 -35.73 -23.39
N SER A 92 7.19 -35.95 -22.10
CA SER A 92 8.28 -35.39 -21.31
C SER A 92 9.61 -35.42 -22.07
N ALA A 93 10.21 -34.26 -22.33
CA ALA A 93 11.58 -34.19 -22.82
C ALA A 93 12.40 -33.10 -22.10
N GLN A 94 13.16 -33.60 -21.11
CA GLN A 94 14.57 -33.27 -20.89
C GLN A 94 14.89 -31.97 -20.13
N SER A 95 15.00 -32.15 -18.82
CA SER A 95 15.97 -31.45 -17.99
C SER A 95 17.37 -31.61 -18.60
N THR A 96 18.04 -30.49 -18.89
CA THR A 96 19.49 -30.46 -19.10
C THR A 96 20.17 -29.58 -18.03
N PRO A 97 21.42 -29.88 -17.68
CA PRO A 97 21.94 -29.76 -16.31
C PRO A 97 22.45 -28.35 -15.98
N ALA A 98 22.37 -28.02 -14.68
CA ALA A 98 23.03 -26.87 -14.10
C ALA A 98 24.56 -26.97 -14.26
N ASP A 99 25.14 -25.94 -14.87
CA ASP A 99 26.57 -25.73 -15.03
C ASP A 99 27.19 -25.26 -13.68
N PRO A 100 28.18 -25.96 -13.10
CA PRO A 100 28.83 -25.55 -11.87
C PRO A 100 30.20 -24.92 -12.19
N ALA A 101 30.24 -23.64 -12.53
CA ALA A 101 31.52 -22.94 -12.69
C ALA A 101 31.40 -21.44 -12.41
N SER A 102 31.55 -21.07 -11.14
CA SER A 102 32.08 -19.74 -10.75
C SER A 102 32.70 -19.84 -9.37
N ALA A 103 34.00 -20.13 -9.35
CA ALA A 103 34.85 -19.91 -8.19
C ALA A 103 35.08 -18.39 -8.01
N PRO A 104 35.23 -17.90 -6.76
CA PRO A 104 35.38 -16.48 -6.48
C PRO A 104 36.82 -16.05 -6.77
N ALA A 105 36.99 -15.09 -7.68
CA ALA A 105 38.28 -14.44 -7.91
C ALA A 105 38.18 -12.97 -7.49
N ASP A 106 38.87 -12.72 -6.39
CA ASP A 106 39.37 -11.47 -5.85
C ASP A 106 39.69 -10.41 -6.93
N ALA A 107 39.13 -9.21 -6.78
CA ALA A 107 39.58 -8.01 -7.47
C ALA A 107 39.40 -6.81 -6.55
N SER A 108 40.54 -6.24 -6.20
CA SER A 108 40.80 -5.16 -5.26
C SER A 108 39.98 -3.88 -5.41
N GLN A 109 39.79 -3.26 -4.24
CA GLN A 109 39.30 -1.94 -3.86
C GLN A 109 39.77 -0.75 -4.75
N PRO A 110 39.10 0.42 -4.69
CA PRO A 110 39.53 1.42 -3.70
C PRO A 110 38.43 2.29 -3.04
N ALA A 111 38.67 2.56 -1.74
CA ALA A 111 38.47 3.83 -1.02
C ALA A 111 37.07 4.48 -0.93
N ALA A 112 36.44 4.35 0.24
CA ALA A 112 35.66 5.44 0.85
C ALA A 112 35.50 5.23 2.38
N ALA A 113 36.15 6.12 3.13
CA ALA A 113 35.76 6.71 4.42
C ALA A 113 35.25 5.80 5.57
N SER A 114 36.11 5.72 6.59
CA SER A 114 35.86 5.23 7.96
C SER A 114 34.60 5.84 8.61
N PRO A 115 33.77 5.05 9.32
CA PRO A 115 32.76 5.57 10.25
C PRO A 115 33.45 6.00 11.55
N ALA A 116 33.49 7.30 11.82
CA ALA A 116 33.92 7.85 13.10
C ALA A 116 32.75 7.80 14.10
N GLU A 117 33.05 7.18 15.24
CA GLU A 117 32.32 7.13 16.50
C GLU A 117 31.72 8.49 16.94
N PRO A 118 30.54 8.51 17.58
CA PRO A 118 29.97 9.74 18.12
C PRO A 118 30.68 10.14 19.42
N GLU A 119 31.33 11.31 19.41
CA GLU A 119 31.84 12.00 20.59
C GLU A 119 30.70 12.36 21.58
N LEU A 120 30.85 11.93 22.83
CA LEU A 120 30.12 12.49 23.98
C LEU A 120 31.04 13.49 24.69
N PRO A 121 30.58 14.73 24.98
CA PRO A 121 31.45 15.78 25.48
C PRO A 121 31.77 15.60 26.97
N LEU A 122 33.04 15.87 27.27
CA LEU A 122 33.66 16.03 28.58
C LEU A 122 32.75 16.81 29.56
N THR A 123 32.32 16.17 30.65
CA THR A 123 31.94 16.89 31.89
C THR A 123 33.14 16.89 32.83
N ALA A 124 33.48 18.09 33.29
CA ALA A 124 34.61 18.39 34.14
C ALA A 124 34.50 17.72 35.52
N ALA A 125 35.65 17.27 36.01
CA ALA A 125 35.88 16.91 37.40
C ALA A 125 35.62 18.11 38.34
N PRO A 126 35.30 17.81 39.61
CA PRO A 126 36.02 18.51 40.68
C PRO A 126 36.77 17.53 41.59
N LYS A 127 37.98 17.96 41.93
CA LYS A 127 38.93 17.36 42.86
C LYS A 127 38.66 17.89 44.28
N GLY A 128 38.62 17.01 45.27
CA GLY A 128 38.59 17.29 46.72
C GLY A 128 38.28 15.98 47.45
N GLU A 129 39.24 15.20 47.96
CA GLU A 129 40.14 15.42 49.11
C GLU A 129 39.47 15.10 50.47
N GLY A 130 40.03 14.09 51.14
CA GLY A 130 39.80 13.69 52.54
C GLY A 130 38.67 12.66 52.75
N ALA A 131 38.73 11.70 53.66
CA ALA A 131 39.78 11.19 54.55
C ALA A 131 39.17 9.94 55.23
N GLN A 132 40.00 8.92 55.44
CA GLN A 132 39.90 7.84 56.45
C GLN A 132 38.68 6.89 56.42
#